data_AF-A0AAN7YJ57-F1
#
_entry.id   AF-A0AAN7YJ57-F1
#
_cell.length_a   1.000
_cell.length_b   1.000
_cell.length_c   1.000
_cell.angle_alpha   90.00
_cell.angle_beta   90.00
_cell.angle_gamma   90.00
#
_symmetry.space_group_name_H-M   'P 1'
#
loop_
_entity.id
_entity.type
_entity.pdbx_description
1 polymer ?
#
loop_
_entity_poly.entity_id
_entity_poly.type
_entity_poly.pdbx_seq_one_letter_code
_entity_poly.pdbx_strand_id
1 'polypeptide(L)'
;MYSHIALATLAFAGTLASATPHAGTHNHMHHHLAARQGQSNNGQCGGDLGFTCGPGYCCSEWGYCGQSTSYCGTGCQSKFGTCSGDNSTGSATATETVATTSASASVTVAGNSKLHSHPAFTFSGPPGHQSSSTWSSPSETSTSEVATSTTSIPAASSTEAPISLSVASTTFLTSYAPAPSSYSAPASSSPVVLSTSSSISVAPAPSSTTSSGPAATSSSSSGSSGSDSYKLYSGDGTTGAGWPSQSAWVDFNSMWTANLAIISTSCTQFGEPNNSDDESNNLKSAITSIASSSSVDERFILAIVMQESKGCVRAPTTNYGVVNPGLMQSHDGAGTCNNAGTVQKPCPSSQITQMITDGSTGTSSGDGLEQGISQAGTSDVSKYYKAARIYNSGSIASSGNLDDGIATHCYASDVANRLTGWVKAETACTLD
;
A
#
# COMPACT_ATOMS: atom_id res chain seq x y z
N MET A 1 -28.61 -3.47 75.39
CA MET A 1 -29.28 -2.18 75.11
C MET A 1 -29.71 -2.20 73.65
N TYR A 2 -30.90 -1.67 73.35
CA TYR A 2 -31.40 -1.45 71.98
C TYR A 2 -30.51 -0.40 71.25
N SER A 3 -30.58 -0.15 69.93
CA SER A 3 -31.65 -0.41 68.96
C SER A 3 -31.12 -0.56 67.53
N HIS A 4 -31.92 -1.20 66.66
CA HIS A 4 -31.80 -1.08 65.21
C HIS A 4 -32.11 0.36 64.74
N ILE A 5 -31.51 0.78 63.61
CA ILE A 5 -31.94 1.93 62.81
C ILE A 5 -32.58 1.39 61.53
N ALA A 6 -33.75 1.93 61.18
CA ALA A 6 -34.65 1.36 60.18
C ALA A 6 -34.38 1.85 58.75
N LEU A 7 -34.77 1.02 57.76
CA LEU A 7 -34.96 1.47 56.39
C LEU A 7 -36.14 2.46 56.32
N ALA A 8 -35.97 3.55 55.58
CA ALA A 8 -37.07 4.42 55.16
C ALA A 8 -37.27 4.27 53.64
N THR A 9 -38.34 3.56 53.25
CA THR A 9 -38.78 3.47 51.85
C THR A 9 -39.55 4.74 51.46
N LEU A 10 -39.02 5.52 50.53
CA LEU A 10 -39.73 6.63 49.89
C LEU A 10 -40.48 6.11 48.64
N ALA A 11 -41.79 6.00 48.75
CA ALA A 11 -42.67 5.71 47.62
C ALA A 11 -43.00 7.01 46.87
N PHE A 12 -42.65 7.08 45.58
CA PHE A 12 -43.18 8.10 44.67
C PHE A 12 -44.47 7.59 44.01
N ALA A 13 -45.53 8.40 44.08
CA ALA A 13 -46.83 8.12 43.47
C ALA A 13 -47.32 9.33 42.66
N GLY A 14 -47.93 9.06 41.51
CA GLY A 14 -48.45 10.07 40.56
C GLY A 14 -47.40 10.48 39.51
N THR A 15 -47.73 10.63 38.22
CA THR A 15 -49.06 10.64 37.56
C THR A 15 -49.03 9.96 36.20
N LEU A 16 -50.01 9.12 35.90
CA LEU A 16 -50.26 8.60 34.55
C LEU A 16 -50.95 9.68 33.70
N ALA A 17 -50.29 10.14 32.63
CA ALA A 17 -50.92 10.96 31.61
C ALA A 17 -51.54 10.05 30.53
N SER A 18 -52.87 10.06 30.40
CA SER A 18 -53.58 9.30 29.38
C SER A 18 -53.33 9.90 27.98
N ALA A 19 -52.63 9.17 27.12
CA ALA A 19 -52.48 9.54 25.72
C ALA A 19 -53.75 9.22 24.92
N THR A 20 -54.34 10.24 24.30
CA THR A 20 -55.45 10.10 23.35
C THR A 20 -54.97 9.46 22.04
N PRO A 21 -55.62 8.40 21.53
CA PRO A 21 -55.23 7.79 20.27
C PRO A 21 -55.58 8.71 19.10
N HIS A 22 -54.56 9.33 18.49
CA HIS A 22 -54.73 10.00 17.21
C HIS A 22 -54.77 8.96 16.09
N ALA A 23 -55.96 8.74 15.53
CA ALA A 23 -56.14 7.98 14.30
C ALA A 23 -55.65 8.78 13.08
N GLY A 24 -54.34 8.99 13.00
CA GLY A 24 -53.66 9.48 11.81
C GLY A 24 -53.45 8.34 10.82
N THR A 25 -53.95 8.48 9.60
CA THR A 25 -53.70 7.54 8.50
C THR A 25 -52.23 7.56 8.11
N HIS A 26 -51.44 6.64 8.68
CA HIS A 26 -50.07 6.40 8.27
C HIS A 26 -50.04 5.86 6.84
N ASN A 27 -49.83 6.76 5.89
CA ASN A 27 -49.56 6.41 4.51
C ASN A 27 -48.18 5.74 4.47
N HIS A 28 -48.13 4.41 4.29
CA HIS A 28 -46.89 3.65 4.15
C HIS A 28 -46.23 4.00 2.81
N MET A 29 -45.51 5.12 2.78
CA MET A 29 -44.53 5.40 1.75
C MET A 29 -43.40 4.37 1.88
N HIS A 30 -43.30 3.48 0.90
CA HIS A 30 -42.12 2.64 0.74
C HIS A 30 -40.92 3.54 0.44
N HIS A 31 -40.16 3.89 1.48
CA HIS A 31 -38.85 4.51 1.32
C HIS A 31 -37.90 3.50 0.68
N HIS A 32 -37.84 3.52 -0.65
CA HIS A 32 -36.68 3.04 -1.37
C HIS A 32 -35.47 3.82 -0.88
N LEU A 33 -34.56 3.14 -0.18
CA LEU A 33 -33.26 3.68 0.22
C LEU A 33 -32.39 3.86 -1.03
N ALA A 34 -32.60 4.98 -1.71
CA ALA A 34 -31.75 5.50 -2.77
C ALA A 34 -31.32 6.93 -2.44
N ALA A 35 -30.79 7.11 -1.23
CA ALA A 35 -30.18 8.38 -0.83
C ALA A 35 -28.86 8.55 -1.58
N ARG A 36 -28.78 9.57 -2.46
CA ARG A 36 -27.48 10.14 -2.83
C ARG A 36 -26.87 10.71 -1.56
N GLN A 37 -25.81 10.10 -1.06
CA GLN A 37 -25.11 10.63 0.11
C GLN A 37 -24.11 11.70 -0.33
N GLY A 38 -23.80 12.63 0.59
CA GLY A 38 -23.18 13.90 0.27
C GLY A 38 -21.73 13.81 -0.20
N GLN A 39 -21.10 14.99 -0.29
CA GLN A 39 -19.68 15.09 -0.60
C GLN A 39 -18.85 14.36 0.47
N SER A 40 -17.90 13.56 0.00
CA SER A 40 -16.95 12.80 0.82
C SER A 40 -16.18 13.67 1.80
N ASN A 41 -16.05 13.19 3.04
CA ASN A 41 -15.28 13.80 4.12
C ASN A 41 -13.98 13.05 4.46
N ASN A 42 -13.79 11.84 3.92
CA ASN A 42 -12.66 10.95 4.19
C ASN A 42 -11.92 10.52 2.89
N GLY A 43 -12.28 11.09 1.74
CA GLY A 43 -11.70 10.76 0.45
C GLY A 43 -12.30 9.52 -0.23
N GLN A 44 -13.28 8.84 0.36
CA GLN A 44 -13.99 7.71 -0.28
C GLN A 44 -15.16 8.16 -1.16
N CYS A 45 -15.51 7.35 -2.16
CA CYS A 45 -16.66 7.57 -3.04
C CYS A 45 -17.22 6.25 -3.58
N GLY A 46 -18.49 6.28 -3.98
CA GLY A 46 -19.19 5.11 -4.48
C GLY A 46 -19.49 4.04 -3.42
N GLY A 47 -19.55 2.79 -3.85
CA GLY A 47 -20.01 1.65 -3.04
C GLY A 47 -21.47 1.79 -2.57
N ASP A 48 -21.86 0.94 -1.62
CA ASP A 48 -23.22 0.93 -1.03
C ASP A 48 -23.57 2.21 -0.25
N LEU A 49 -22.53 2.94 0.19
CA LEU A 49 -22.69 4.23 0.88
C LEU A 49 -22.93 5.40 -0.08
N GLY A 50 -22.51 5.27 -1.35
CA GLY A 50 -22.89 6.19 -2.43
C GLY A 50 -22.38 7.64 -2.30
N PHE A 51 -21.31 7.87 -1.54
CA PHE A 51 -20.68 9.19 -1.40
C PHE A 51 -20.12 9.72 -2.73
N THR A 52 -20.16 11.03 -2.92
CA THR A 52 -19.59 11.69 -4.11
C THR A 52 -18.32 12.46 -3.77
N CYS A 53 -17.38 12.52 -4.71
CA CYS A 53 -16.24 13.41 -4.62
C CYS A 53 -16.64 14.89 -4.70
N GLY A 54 -15.76 15.77 -4.22
CA GLY A 54 -15.94 17.21 -4.35
C GLY A 54 -15.90 17.68 -5.81
N PRO A 55 -16.38 18.90 -6.10
CA PRO A 55 -16.34 19.46 -7.45
C PRO A 55 -14.92 19.40 -8.06
N GLY A 56 -14.81 18.83 -9.27
CA GLY A 56 -13.53 18.66 -9.95
C GLY A 56 -12.67 17.49 -9.47
N TYR A 57 -13.18 16.63 -8.56
CA TYR A 57 -12.54 15.39 -8.16
C TYR A 57 -13.27 14.19 -8.77
N CYS A 58 -12.48 13.24 -9.25
CA CYS A 58 -12.90 12.00 -9.88
C CYS A 58 -12.99 10.89 -8.84
N CYS A 59 -13.95 9.97 -9.02
CA CYS A 59 -14.03 8.77 -8.20
C CYS A 59 -13.32 7.64 -8.93
N SER A 60 -12.18 7.15 -8.42
CA SER A 60 -11.45 6.03 -9.02
C SER A 60 -12.28 4.74 -9.02
N GLU A 61 -11.94 3.76 -9.85
CA GLU A 61 -12.53 2.40 -9.77
C GLU A 61 -12.43 1.79 -8.36
N TRP A 62 -11.36 2.13 -7.63
CA TRP A 62 -11.10 1.72 -6.25
C TRP A 62 -11.95 2.42 -5.17
N GLY A 63 -12.82 3.36 -5.55
CA GLY A 63 -13.73 4.07 -4.63
C GLY A 63 -13.09 5.22 -3.83
N TYR A 64 -12.15 5.96 -4.42
CA TYR A 64 -11.48 7.11 -3.78
C TYR A 64 -11.51 8.35 -4.67
N CYS A 65 -11.42 9.53 -4.04
CA CYS A 65 -11.47 10.83 -4.67
C CYS A 65 -10.09 11.41 -4.95
N GLY A 66 -9.87 11.90 -6.18
CA GLY A 66 -8.62 12.55 -6.57
C GLY A 66 -8.73 13.20 -7.94
N GLN A 67 -7.67 13.88 -8.37
CA GLN A 67 -7.65 14.67 -9.62
C GLN A 67 -6.68 14.13 -10.68
N SER A 68 -5.82 13.17 -10.35
CA SER A 68 -4.87 12.60 -11.30
C SER A 68 -5.54 11.65 -12.28
N THR A 69 -4.83 11.28 -13.35
CA THR A 69 -5.29 10.29 -14.34
C THR A 69 -5.61 8.92 -13.72
N SER A 70 -5.04 8.58 -12.57
CA SER A 70 -5.35 7.34 -11.82
C SER A 70 -6.75 7.35 -11.19
N TYR A 71 -7.32 8.53 -10.94
CA TYR A 71 -8.71 8.68 -10.47
C TYR A 71 -9.67 9.00 -11.62
N CYS A 72 -9.21 9.80 -12.59
CA CYS A 72 -10.03 10.39 -13.64
C CYS A 72 -10.07 9.61 -14.96
N GLY A 73 -9.20 8.60 -15.11
CA GLY A 73 -9.06 7.79 -16.31
C GLY A 73 -10.01 6.59 -16.36
N THR A 74 -9.52 5.47 -16.92
CA THR A 74 -10.27 4.22 -17.03
C THR A 74 -10.81 3.77 -15.68
N GLY A 75 -12.06 3.29 -15.65
CA GLY A 75 -12.70 2.80 -14.43
C GLY A 75 -13.25 3.89 -13.51
N CYS A 76 -13.05 5.18 -13.83
CA CYS A 76 -13.64 6.28 -13.06
C CYS A 76 -15.18 6.18 -12.97
N GLN A 77 -15.70 6.26 -11.75
CA GLN A 77 -17.11 6.09 -11.42
C GLN A 77 -17.87 7.42 -11.50
N SER A 78 -18.35 7.79 -12.70
CA SER A 78 -19.00 9.10 -12.97
C SER A 78 -20.25 9.40 -12.15
N LYS A 79 -20.90 8.39 -11.57
CA LYS A 79 -21.99 8.57 -10.59
C LYS A 79 -21.54 9.27 -9.30
N PHE A 80 -20.24 9.23 -9.01
CA PHE A 80 -19.63 9.60 -7.75
C PHE A 80 -18.45 10.58 -7.89
N GLY A 81 -18.15 11.09 -9.09
CA GLY A 81 -17.09 12.09 -9.32
C GLY A 81 -17.07 12.59 -10.77
N THR A 82 -16.23 13.60 -11.05
CA THR A 82 -16.17 14.28 -12.36
C THR A 82 -15.16 13.61 -13.31
N CYS A 83 -15.54 12.48 -13.91
CA CYS A 83 -14.63 11.70 -14.78
C CYS A 83 -14.27 12.43 -16.08
N SER A 84 -13.08 12.20 -16.64
CA SER A 84 -12.58 12.90 -17.83
C SER A 84 -13.33 12.62 -19.16
N GLY A 85 -14.41 11.84 -19.12
CA GLY A 85 -15.36 11.67 -20.24
C GLY A 85 -16.60 12.57 -20.15
N ASP A 86 -16.89 13.16 -18.99
CA ASP A 86 -18.13 13.91 -18.73
C ASP A 86 -17.98 15.40 -19.08
N ASN A 87 -17.88 15.71 -20.37
CA ASN A 87 -17.85 17.09 -20.84
C ASN A 87 -19.26 17.73 -20.74
N SER A 88 -19.58 18.37 -19.61
CA SER A 88 -20.74 19.24 -19.45
C SER A 88 -20.54 20.33 -18.39
N THR A 89 -19.91 21.42 -18.83
CA THR A 89 -20.14 22.83 -18.47
C THR A 89 -20.85 23.18 -17.15
N GLY A 90 -20.10 23.74 -16.20
CA GLY A 90 -20.62 24.51 -15.05
C GLY A 90 -19.93 24.14 -13.72
N SER A 91 -19.37 25.04 -12.92
CA SER A 91 -19.25 26.51 -13.06
C SER A 91 -17.95 26.96 -12.39
N ALA A 92 -17.02 27.55 -13.15
CA ALA A 92 -15.88 28.25 -12.57
C ALA A 92 -16.33 29.64 -12.13
N THR A 93 -16.34 29.90 -10.82
CA THR A 93 -16.58 31.26 -10.29
C THR A 93 -15.36 32.12 -10.58
N ALA A 94 -15.37 32.80 -11.73
CA ALA A 94 -14.33 33.74 -12.10
C ALA A 94 -14.46 35.01 -11.24
N THR A 95 -13.39 35.36 -10.54
CA THR A 95 -13.29 36.65 -9.83
C THR A 95 -13.04 37.74 -10.86
N GLU A 96 -13.95 38.72 -10.97
CA GLU A 96 -13.77 39.85 -11.87
C GLU A 96 -12.53 40.68 -11.50
N THR A 97 -11.65 40.89 -12.48
CA THR A 97 -10.65 41.96 -12.44
C THR A 97 -11.00 42.96 -13.53
N VAL A 98 -11.43 44.15 -13.11
CA VAL A 98 -11.86 45.22 -14.02
C VAL A 98 -10.64 45.84 -14.71
N ALA A 99 -10.53 45.67 -16.02
CA ALA A 99 -9.52 46.34 -16.84
C ALA A 99 -10.10 47.61 -17.48
N THR A 100 -9.60 48.78 -17.08
CA THR A 100 -10.02 50.07 -17.63
C THR A 100 -9.43 50.32 -19.02
N THR A 101 -10.27 50.76 -19.96
CA THR A 101 -9.88 51.13 -21.32
C THR A 101 -9.23 52.51 -21.39
N SER A 102 -8.28 52.68 -22.31
CA SER A 102 -7.91 54.00 -22.86
C SER A 102 -7.37 53.82 -24.27
N ALA A 103 -7.93 54.59 -25.21
CA ALA A 103 -7.59 54.52 -26.62
C ALA A 103 -6.91 55.81 -27.09
N SER A 104 -6.12 55.74 -28.16
CA SER A 104 -5.83 56.89 -29.01
C SER A 104 -5.56 56.48 -30.45
N ALA A 105 -6.29 57.14 -31.36
CA ALA A 105 -6.12 57.21 -32.81
C ALA A 105 -4.84 58.00 -33.18
N SER A 106 -4.32 58.11 -34.41
CA SER A 106 -4.42 57.41 -35.72
C SER A 106 -3.43 58.15 -36.66
N VAL A 107 -3.03 57.56 -37.81
CA VAL A 107 -2.75 58.25 -39.13
C VAL A 107 -2.13 57.24 -40.13
N THR A 108 -2.30 57.50 -41.43
CA THR A 108 -2.20 56.50 -42.54
C THR A 108 -1.36 57.00 -43.73
N VAL A 109 -1.11 56.12 -44.73
CA VAL A 109 -0.58 56.36 -46.12
C VAL A 109 0.97 56.37 -46.21
N ALA A 110 1.69 55.76 -47.17
CA ALA A 110 1.47 54.84 -48.33
C ALA A 110 2.68 53.85 -48.37
N GLY A 111 2.81 52.77 -49.17
CA GLY A 111 2.05 52.24 -50.32
C GLY A 111 2.99 51.97 -51.52
N ASN A 112 3.23 50.70 -51.89
CA ASN A 112 3.43 50.25 -53.29
C ASN A 112 3.54 48.71 -53.45
N SER A 113 3.22 48.26 -54.66
CA SER A 113 2.84 46.88 -55.03
C SER A 113 3.98 46.02 -55.62
N LYS A 114 3.76 44.68 -55.70
CA LYS A 114 3.86 43.79 -56.92
C LYS A 114 4.06 42.30 -56.51
N LEU A 115 3.00 41.49 -56.38
CA LEU A 115 2.31 40.62 -57.38
C LEU A 115 2.90 39.19 -57.59
N HIS A 116 2.03 38.17 -57.41
CA HIS A 116 1.89 36.90 -58.18
C HIS A 116 2.89 35.74 -57.89
N SER A 117 2.50 34.45 -57.82
CA SER A 117 1.19 33.76 -57.96
C SER A 117 1.17 32.32 -57.39
N HIS A 118 -0.02 31.84 -56.98
CA HIS A 118 -0.43 30.41 -56.90
C HIS A 118 -0.99 29.94 -58.28
N PRO A 119 -1.44 28.69 -58.57
CA PRO A 119 -1.79 27.50 -57.74
C PRO A 119 -1.16 26.17 -58.24
N ALA A 120 -1.59 24.94 -57.86
CA ALA A 120 -1.88 24.30 -56.56
C ALA A 120 -2.19 22.78 -56.81
N PHE A 121 -2.95 22.15 -55.90
CA PHE A 121 -3.66 20.85 -55.99
C PHE A 121 -2.98 19.53 -55.58
N THR A 122 -3.84 18.71 -54.96
CA THR A 122 -3.65 17.47 -54.20
C THR A 122 -4.06 16.22 -55.00
N PHE A 123 -3.47 15.06 -54.72
CA PHE A 123 -4.23 13.80 -54.76
C PHE A 123 -3.66 12.73 -53.81
N SER A 124 -4.50 11.79 -53.39
CA SER A 124 -4.25 10.77 -52.36
C SER A 124 -3.96 9.38 -52.97
N GLY A 125 -3.22 8.51 -52.27
CA GLY A 125 -3.21 7.07 -52.57
C GLY A 125 -1.94 6.28 -52.19
N PRO A 126 -2.02 5.28 -51.28
CA PRO A 126 -1.00 4.25 -51.05
C PRO A 126 -1.33 2.95 -51.86
N PRO A 127 -0.71 1.77 -51.67
CA PRO A 127 0.43 1.38 -50.82
C PRO A 127 1.57 0.62 -51.57
N GLY A 128 2.65 0.27 -50.86
CA GLY A 128 3.68 -0.63 -51.39
C GLY A 128 4.71 -1.09 -50.36
N HIS A 129 4.51 -2.26 -49.76
CA HIS A 129 5.59 -3.01 -49.08
C HIS A 129 6.63 -3.48 -50.11
N GLN A 130 7.92 -3.50 -49.74
CA GLN A 130 8.76 -4.72 -49.71
C GLN A 130 10.09 -4.48 -48.96
N SER A 131 10.25 -5.26 -47.89
CA SER A 131 11.42 -5.92 -47.30
C SER A 131 12.89 -5.59 -47.66
N SER A 132 13.75 -5.85 -46.66
CA SER A 132 15.18 -6.25 -46.73
C SER A 132 16.23 -5.18 -47.12
N SER A 133 17.46 -5.16 -46.58
CA SER A 133 18.07 -5.91 -45.46
C SER A 133 19.43 -5.33 -45.05
N THR A 134 19.74 -5.37 -43.75
CA THR A 134 21.08 -5.54 -43.11
C THR A 134 22.27 -4.59 -43.40
N TRP A 135 23.02 -4.35 -42.31
CA TRP A 135 24.48 -4.10 -42.23
C TRP A 135 25.03 -2.72 -42.67
N SER A 136 25.39 -1.88 -41.69
CA SER A 136 26.78 -1.75 -41.19
C SER A 136 26.97 -0.54 -40.26
N SER A 137 27.84 -0.69 -39.25
CA SER A 137 28.37 0.42 -38.46
C SER A 137 29.22 1.37 -39.29
N PRO A 138 29.52 2.56 -38.75
CA PRO A 138 30.90 3.02 -38.77
C PRO A 138 31.47 3.23 -37.36
N SER A 139 32.73 2.86 -37.20
CA SER A 139 33.62 3.34 -36.15
C SER A 139 34.51 4.47 -36.71
N GLU A 140 35.40 4.98 -35.85
CA GLU A 140 36.44 6.00 -36.12
C GLU A 140 35.93 7.46 -36.10
N THR A 141 36.32 8.34 -35.16
CA THR A 141 37.62 8.65 -34.51
C THR A 141 38.56 9.51 -35.35
N SER A 142 38.76 10.76 -34.91
CA SER A 142 40.04 11.53 -34.90
C SER A 142 39.73 12.98 -34.46
N THR A 143 40.16 13.41 -33.25
CA THR A 143 41.30 14.34 -32.98
C THR A 143 41.11 15.78 -33.50
N SER A 144 41.57 16.86 -32.84
CA SER A 144 42.46 17.03 -31.67
C SER A 144 42.17 18.37 -30.94
N GLU A 145 42.52 18.45 -29.64
CA GLU A 145 43.28 19.51 -28.92
C GLU A 145 43.08 21.04 -29.20
N VAL A 146 43.34 22.02 -28.32
CA VAL A 146 43.67 22.15 -26.87
C VAL A 146 43.51 23.65 -26.52
N ALA A 147 43.05 24.01 -25.30
CA ALA A 147 43.49 25.22 -24.60
C ALA A 147 43.08 25.23 -23.11
N THR A 148 44.05 25.48 -22.23
CA THR A 148 43.93 25.56 -20.77
C THR A 148 43.43 26.93 -20.25
N SER A 149 42.84 26.93 -19.06
CA SER A 149 43.10 27.96 -18.02
C SER A 149 42.66 27.48 -16.62
N THR A 150 43.48 27.76 -15.61
CA THR A 150 43.35 27.30 -14.22
C THR A 150 43.46 28.48 -13.24
N THR A 151 42.65 28.51 -12.19
CA THR A 151 42.85 29.35 -10.97
C THR A 151 41.99 28.77 -9.83
N SER A 152 42.52 27.96 -8.91
CA SER A 152 43.18 28.31 -7.62
C SER A 152 42.23 28.59 -6.44
N ILE A 153 42.38 27.78 -5.38
CA ILE A 153 41.74 27.87 -4.06
C ILE A 153 42.74 28.51 -3.07
N PRO A 154 42.32 29.32 -2.08
CA PRO A 154 43.13 29.65 -0.90
C PRO A 154 42.81 28.75 0.31
N ALA A 155 43.83 28.40 1.09
CA ALA A 155 43.70 27.62 2.32
C ALA A 155 44.24 28.39 3.54
N ALA A 156 43.64 28.15 4.71
CA ALA A 156 44.20 28.41 6.05
C ALA A 156 43.59 27.33 6.98
N SER A 157 44.35 26.44 7.64
CA SER A 157 45.45 26.63 8.59
C SER A 157 45.01 27.15 9.97
N SER A 158 44.83 26.22 10.90
CA SER A 158 45.22 26.41 12.31
C SER A 158 45.60 25.05 12.92
N THR A 159 46.44 25.09 13.94
CA THR A 159 47.07 23.92 14.58
C THR A 159 46.78 23.95 16.08
N GLU A 160 46.47 22.79 16.68
CA GLU A 160 47.04 22.37 17.96
C GLU A 160 46.73 20.89 18.23
N ALA A 161 47.47 20.30 19.18
CA ALA A 161 47.53 18.85 19.41
C ALA A 161 47.22 18.49 20.89
N PRO A 162 47.55 17.29 21.44
CA PRO A 162 46.51 16.43 21.99
C PRO A 162 46.54 16.28 23.52
N ILE A 163 45.46 15.72 24.07
CA ILE A 163 45.43 15.15 25.43
C ILE A 163 45.17 13.65 25.38
N SER A 164 46.14 12.85 25.83
CA SER A 164 45.99 11.42 26.04
C SER A 164 45.14 11.13 27.29
N LEU A 165 44.32 10.08 27.23
CA LEU A 165 43.96 9.32 28.42
C LEU A 165 44.12 7.83 28.14
N SER A 166 44.89 7.16 29.00
CA SER A 166 45.20 5.73 28.88
C SER A 166 44.19 4.87 29.65
N VAL A 167 43.76 3.76 29.07
CA VAL A 167 43.37 2.56 29.84
C VAL A 167 43.78 1.29 29.10
N ALA A 168 44.00 0.23 29.87
CA ALA A 168 44.87 -0.88 29.51
C ALA A 168 44.21 -2.01 28.69
N SER A 169 45.06 -2.84 28.10
CA SER A 169 44.72 -4.03 27.33
C SER A 169 44.10 -5.15 28.18
N THR A 170 43.18 -5.91 27.57
CA THR A 170 43.11 -7.37 27.79
C THR A 170 42.92 -8.08 26.45
N THR A 171 43.95 -8.78 26.00
CA THR A 171 43.87 -9.79 24.95
C THR A 171 43.10 -11.02 25.46
N PHE A 172 42.11 -11.49 24.73
CA PHE A 172 41.59 -12.86 24.88
C PHE A 172 41.56 -13.58 23.53
N LEU A 173 41.80 -14.88 23.59
CA LEU A 173 42.17 -15.72 22.45
C LEU A 173 40.96 -16.07 21.58
N THR A 174 41.07 -15.84 20.27
CA THR A 174 40.14 -16.38 19.28
C THR A 174 40.55 -17.80 18.88
N SER A 175 39.87 -18.81 19.43
CA SER A 175 40.02 -20.19 18.96
C SER A 175 39.31 -20.39 17.62
N TYR A 176 40.09 -20.60 16.57
CA TYR A 176 39.63 -20.80 15.20
C TYR A 176 39.20 -22.27 14.97
N ALA A 177 37.94 -22.51 14.58
CA ALA A 177 37.46 -23.80 14.09
C ALA A 177 36.26 -23.60 13.13
N PRO A 178 36.04 -24.49 12.13
CA PRO A 178 35.50 -24.05 10.84
C PRO A 178 34.01 -24.30 10.60
N ALA A 179 33.52 -23.74 9.49
CA ALA A 179 32.15 -23.87 8.99
C ALA A 179 31.74 -25.33 8.67
N PRO A 180 30.45 -25.68 8.84
CA PRO A 180 29.91 -26.96 8.39
C PRO A 180 29.61 -26.98 6.89
N SER A 181 29.96 -28.09 6.26
CA SER A 181 29.83 -28.34 4.82
C SER A 181 28.39 -28.57 4.34
N SER A 182 28.20 -28.39 3.04
CA SER A 182 27.02 -28.78 2.25
C SER A 182 26.39 -30.12 2.65
N TYR A 183 25.09 -30.12 2.94
CA TYR A 183 24.28 -31.34 3.06
C TYR A 183 23.66 -31.71 1.70
N SER A 184 23.94 -32.93 1.23
CA SER A 184 23.25 -33.52 0.08
C SER A 184 22.00 -34.28 0.53
N ALA A 185 20.88 -34.08 -0.17
CA ALA A 185 19.64 -34.81 0.09
C ALA A 185 19.71 -36.26 -0.46
N PRO A 186 19.30 -37.29 0.30
CA PRO A 186 19.16 -38.65 -0.22
C PRO A 186 17.81 -38.85 -0.92
N ALA A 187 17.84 -39.35 -2.15
CA ALA A 187 16.65 -39.86 -2.83
C ALA A 187 16.26 -41.24 -2.28
N SER A 188 14.96 -41.47 -2.05
CA SER A 188 14.42 -42.78 -1.65
C SER A 188 13.33 -43.23 -2.62
N SER A 189 13.65 -44.25 -3.41
CA SER A 189 12.77 -44.89 -4.41
C SER A 189 12.34 -46.29 -3.94
N SER A 190 11.05 -46.62 -4.05
CA SER A 190 10.47 -47.99 -4.11
C SER A 190 8.93 -47.94 -4.11
N PRO A 191 8.22 -48.98 -4.59
CA PRO A 191 8.37 -49.56 -5.92
C PRO A 191 7.01 -49.70 -6.66
N VAL A 192 7.06 -49.97 -7.96
CA VAL A 192 5.87 -50.20 -8.80
C VAL A 192 5.35 -51.63 -8.63
N VAL A 193 4.02 -51.80 -8.58
CA VAL A 193 3.33 -53.08 -8.85
C VAL A 193 2.34 -52.93 -10.00
N LEU A 194 2.26 -53.95 -10.86
CA LEU A 194 1.60 -53.93 -12.17
C LEU A 194 0.58 -55.07 -12.27
N SER A 195 -0.68 -54.77 -12.64
CA SER A 195 -1.70 -55.64 -13.29
C SER A 195 -3.12 -55.09 -13.04
N THR A 196 -4.14 -55.16 -13.91
CA THR A 196 -4.26 -55.52 -15.35
C THR A 196 -5.64 -55.07 -15.84
N SER A 197 -5.76 -54.68 -17.13
CA SER A 197 -6.95 -54.82 -18.02
C SER A 197 -8.32 -54.26 -17.57
N SER A 198 -9.03 -53.43 -18.34
CA SER A 198 -9.61 -53.84 -19.64
C SER A 198 -10.28 -52.71 -20.45
N SER A 199 -10.19 -52.85 -21.78
CA SER A 199 -11.16 -52.48 -22.85
C SER A 199 -11.67 -51.04 -23.07
N ILE A 200 -11.63 -50.67 -24.34
CA ILE A 200 -12.05 -49.41 -24.98
C ILE A 200 -13.54 -49.48 -25.40
N SER A 201 -14.22 -48.33 -25.44
CA SER A 201 -15.33 -48.08 -26.38
C SER A 201 -15.36 -46.61 -26.78
N VAL A 202 -15.73 -46.31 -28.02
CA VAL A 202 -15.52 -45.02 -28.69
C VAL A 202 -16.83 -44.43 -29.23
N ALA A 203 -16.99 -43.12 -29.04
CA ALA A 203 -17.92 -42.20 -29.73
C ALA A 203 -19.44 -42.36 -29.41
N PRO A 204 -20.28 -41.33 -29.66
CA PRO A 204 -19.97 -40.03 -30.31
C PRO A 204 -20.27 -38.77 -29.46
N ALA A 205 -19.79 -37.63 -29.95
CA ALA A 205 -20.32 -36.31 -29.57
C ALA A 205 -21.74 -36.13 -30.16
N PRO A 206 -22.62 -35.29 -29.57
CA PRO A 206 -22.55 -33.87 -29.94
C PRO A 206 -23.01 -32.86 -28.86
N SER A 207 -22.99 -31.59 -29.28
CA SER A 207 -23.81 -30.47 -28.78
C SER A 207 -23.31 -29.66 -27.58
N SER A 208 -23.01 -28.41 -27.90
CA SER A 208 -22.69 -27.30 -27.01
C SER A 208 -23.80 -27.00 -25.99
N THR A 209 -23.43 -26.95 -24.71
CA THR A 209 -24.12 -26.13 -23.70
C THR A 209 -23.09 -25.33 -22.92
N THR A 210 -23.34 -24.03 -22.77
CA THR A 210 -22.47 -23.10 -22.04
C THR A 210 -22.53 -23.39 -20.55
N SER A 211 -21.54 -24.13 -20.03
CA SER A 211 -21.34 -24.29 -18.59
C SER A 211 -20.87 -22.97 -18.00
N SER A 212 -21.68 -22.40 -17.11
CA SER A 212 -21.24 -21.28 -16.27
C SER A 212 -20.11 -21.78 -15.37
N GLY A 213 -18.94 -21.14 -15.43
CA GLY A 213 -17.89 -21.40 -14.45
C GLY A 213 -18.39 -21.06 -13.03
N PRO A 214 -17.91 -21.74 -11.98
CA PRO A 214 -18.23 -21.35 -10.61
C PRO A 214 -17.80 -19.89 -10.41
N ALA A 215 -18.77 -19.04 -10.07
CA ALA A 215 -18.53 -17.62 -9.90
C ALA A 215 -17.47 -17.39 -8.81
N ALA A 216 -16.67 -16.33 -8.98
CA ALA A 216 -15.79 -15.85 -7.93
C ALA A 216 -16.61 -15.68 -6.64
N THR A 217 -16.13 -16.27 -5.54
CA THR A 217 -16.77 -16.09 -4.24
C THR A 217 -16.45 -14.68 -3.77
N SER A 218 -17.36 -13.75 -4.08
CA SER A 218 -17.36 -12.41 -3.51
C SER A 218 -17.51 -12.53 -2.00
N SER A 219 -16.40 -12.48 -1.28
CA SER A 219 -16.36 -12.43 0.17
C SER A 219 -16.90 -11.09 0.65
N SER A 220 -18.23 -11.03 0.86
CA SER A 220 -18.88 -9.95 1.58
C SER A 220 -18.35 -9.94 3.02
N SER A 221 -17.37 -9.06 3.26
CA SER A 221 -16.59 -9.01 4.48
C SER A 221 -17.43 -8.52 5.66
N SER A 222 -17.95 -9.45 6.47
CA SER A 222 -18.47 -9.15 7.81
C SER A 222 -17.34 -8.93 8.82
N GLY A 223 -16.42 -8.02 8.49
CA GLY A 223 -15.40 -7.52 9.40
C GLY A 223 -16.03 -6.60 10.45
N SER A 224 -15.56 -6.70 11.69
CA SER A 224 -15.90 -5.70 12.71
C SER A 224 -15.20 -4.38 12.37
N SER A 225 -15.77 -3.23 12.72
CA SER A 225 -15.17 -1.91 12.45
C SER A 225 -13.88 -1.63 13.25
N GLY A 226 -13.46 -2.57 14.10
CA GLY A 226 -12.29 -2.46 14.96
C GLY A 226 -12.49 -1.47 16.11
N SER A 227 -11.51 -1.42 17.00
CA SER A 227 -11.37 -0.35 17.99
C SER A 227 -9.92 0.04 18.09
N ASP A 228 -9.63 1.34 18.06
CA ASP A 228 -8.29 1.85 18.30
C ASP A 228 -7.93 1.63 19.78
N SER A 229 -7.30 0.50 20.03
CA SER A 229 -7.07 -0.08 21.35
C SER A 229 -5.94 -1.10 21.25
N TYR A 230 -5.17 -1.25 22.33
CA TYR A 230 -4.06 -2.21 22.39
C TYR A 230 -4.32 -3.28 23.44
N LYS A 231 -4.07 -4.54 23.08
CA LYS A 231 -3.96 -5.68 24.00
C LYS A 231 -2.58 -6.31 23.82
N LEU A 232 -1.79 -6.42 24.89
CA LEU A 232 -0.55 -7.19 24.84
C LEU A 232 -0.87 -8.68 24.63
N TYR A 233 -0.25 -9.28 23.62
CA TYR A 233 -0.26 -10.71 23.38
C TYR A 233 1.14 -11.30 23.60
N SER A 234 1.19 -12.51 24.15
CA SER A 234 2.40 -13.28 24.45
C SER A 234 2.11 -14.77 24.19
N GLY A 235 3.14 -15.58 24.00
CA GLY A 235 3.01 -17.00 23.65
C GLY A 235 3.00 -17.24 22.14
N ASP A 236 2.41 -18.36 21.71
CA ASP A 236 2.63 -19.00 20.41
C ASP A 236 1.79 -18.47 19.23
N GLY A 237 1.05 -17.38 19.40
CA GLY A 237 0.15 -16.85 18.37
C GLY A 237 -1.22 -17.56 18.27
N THR A 238 -1.47 -18.64 19.01
CA THR A 238 -2.74 -19.36 18.88
C THR A 238 -3.90 -18.66 19.58
N THR A 239 -5.12 -18.87 19.08
CA THR A 239 -6.34 -18.44 19.78
C THR A 239 -6.50 -19.08 21.16
N GLY A 240 -5.88 -20.25 21.38
CA GLY A 240 -5.77 -20.90 22.69
C GLY A 240 -4.93 -20.09 23.69
N ALA A 241 -3.86 -19.45 23.22
CA ALA A 241 -3.08 -18.45 23.96
C ALA A 241 -3.76 -17.06 24.03
N GLY A 242 -5.00 -16.92 23.54
CA GLY A 242 -5.79 -15.69 23.62
C GLY A 242 -5.51 -14.64 22.55
N TRP A 243 -4.80 -15.01 21.47
CA TRP A 243 -4.58 -14.20 20.27
C TRP A 243 -5.86 -14.08 19.42
N PRO A 244 -6.00 -13.05 18.55
CA PRO A 244 -7.22 -12.87 17.78
C PRO A 244 -7.36 -13.93 16.68
N SER A 245 -8.59 -14.38 16.42
CA SER A 245 -8.91 -15.17 15.21
C SER A 245 -8.91 -14.28 13.95
N GLN A 246 -8.73 -14.88 12.77
CA GLN A 246 -8.79 -14.12 11.50
C GLN A 246 -10.18 -13.49 11.26
N SER A 247 -11.23 -14.03 11.89
CA SER A 247 -12.58 -13.46 11.92
C SER A 247 -12.75 -12.26 12.85
N ALA A 248 -11.81 -12.02 13.77
CA ALA A 248 -11.78 -10.81 14.61
C ALA A 248 -11.04 -9.65 13.94
N TRP A 249 -10.38 -9.90 12.80
CA TRP A 249 -9.70 -8.86 12.04
C TRP A 249 -10.71 -7.90 11.39
N VAL A 250 -10.33 -6.64 11.28
CA VAL A 250 -11.08 -5.65 10.48
C VAL A 250 -11.05 -6.06 9.00
N ASP A 251 -11.93 -5.49 8.16
CA ASP A 251 -11.78 -5.58 6.71
C ASP A 251 -10.67 -4.63 6.21
N PHE A 252 -10.11 -4.92 5.02
CA PHE A 252 -9.00 -4.15 4.47
C PHE A 252 -9.33 -2.67 4.21
N ASN A 253 -10.56 -2.35 3.79
CA ASN A 253 -10.93 -0.96 3.51
C ASN A 253 -11.07 -0.16 4.81
N SER A 254 -11.66 -0.73 5.86
CA SER A 254 -11.66 -0.13 7.20
C SER A 254 -10.25 0.05 7.74
N MET A 255 -9.39 -0.98 7.63
CA MET A 255 -7.99 -0.91 8.07
C MET A 255 -7.20 0.19 7.35
N TRP A 256 -7.32 0.25 6.02
CA TRP A 256 -6.69 1.28 5.19
C TRP A 256 -7.17 2.68 5.60
N THR A 257 -8.49 2.86 5.72
CA THR A 257 -9.10 4.16 6.02
C THR A 257 -8.69 4.67 7.39
N ALA A 258 -8.63 3.79 8.39
CA ALA A 258 -8.18 4.14 9.74
C ALA A 258 -6.69 4.57 9.77
N ASN A 259 -5.85 3.94 8.94
CA ASN A 259 -4.41 4.25 8.87
C ASN A 259 -4.04 5.37 7.88
N LEU A 260 -4.91 5.76 6.95
CA LEU A 260 -4.59 6.70 5.86
C LEU A 260 -3.98 8.03 6.33
N ALA A 261 -4.46 8.59 7.45
CA ALA A 261 -3.92 9.83 8.01
C ALA A 261 -2.50 9.69 8.57
N ILE A 262 -2.09 8.48 8.97
CA ILE A 262 -0.70 8.16 9.32
C ILE A 262 0.11 7.94 8.05
N ILE A 263 -0.40 7.12 7.12
CA ILE A 263 0.27 6.80 5.85
C ILE A 263 0.65 8.09 5.11
N SER A 264 -0.28 9.03 4.96
CA SER A 264 -0.04 10.30 4.26
C SER A 264 0.99 11.20 4.95
N THR A 265 1.20 11.08 6.27
CA THR A 265 2.15 11.93 7.04
C THR A 265 3.40 11.20 7.52
N SER A 266 3.52 9.91 7.19
CA SER A 266 4.51 8.98 7.72
C SER A 266 5.96 9.35 7.40
N CYS A 267 6.26 9.91 6.24
CA CYS A 267 7.64 10.24 5.86
C CYS A 267 8.27 11.37 6.67
N THR A 268 7.46 12.18 7.36
CA THR A 268 7.93 13.18 8.33
C THR A 268 8.86 12.56 9.38
N GLN A 269 8.63 11.31 9.79
CA GLN A 269 9.46 10.61 10.80
C GLN A 269 10.91 10.38 10.33
N PHE A 270 11.14 10.39 9.01
CA PHE A 270 12.45 10.20 8.37
C PHE A 270 13.04 11.51 7.82
N GLY A 271 12.38 12.66 8.07
CA GLY A 271 12.77 13.94 7.48
C GLY A 271 12.44 14.10 5.99
N GLU A 272 11.65 13.18 5.43
CA GLU A 272 11.36 13.10 4.00
C GLU A 272 9.98 13.69 3.63
N PRO A 273 9.77 14.12 2.36
CA PRO A 273 8.46 14.55 1.90
C PRO A 273 7.41 13.45 2.05
N ASN A 274 6.33 13.83 2.72
CA ASN A 274 5.11 13.04 2.91
C ASN A 274 4.55 12.48 1.60
N ASN A 275 3.86 11.34 1.69
CA ASN A 275 3.23 10.69 0.54
C ASN A 275 2.22 11.65 -0.09
N SER A 276 2.19 11.73 -1.41
CA SER A 276 1.03 12.30 -2.11
C SER A 276 -0.19 11.37 -2.04
N ASP A 277 -1.37 11.87 -2.40
CA ASP A 277 -2.57 11.05 -2.56
C ASP A 277 -2.36 9.95 -3.61
N ASP A 278 -1.67 10.26 -4.71
CA ASP A 278 -1.27 9.29 -5.74
C ASP A 278 -0.33 8.21 -5.20
N GLU A 279 0.66 8.57 -4.37
CA GLU A 279 1.60 7.62 -3.76
C GLU A 279 0.91 6.72 -2.74
N SER A 280 0.00 7.29 -1.94
CA SER A 280 -0.82 6.54 -1.00
C SER A 280 -1.75 5.56 -1.73
N ASN A 281 -2.33 5.96 -2.86
CA ASN A 281 -3.15 5.06 -3.68
C ASN A 281 -2.32 4.00 -4.41
N ASN A 282 -1.16 4.35 -4.95
CA ASN A 282 -0.23 3.37 -5.53
C ASN A 282 0.17 2.31 -4.49
N LEU A 283 0.38 2.71 -3.23
CA LEU A 283 0.64 1.79 -2.12
C LEU A 283 -0.57 0.87 -1.86
N LYS A 284 -1.79 1.41 -1.82
CA LYS A 284 -3.00 0.59 -1.67
C LYS A 284 -3.16 -0.42 -2.80
N SER A 285 -3.02 0.01 -4.05
CA SER A 285 -3.14 -0.82 -5.25
C SER A 285 -2.04 -1.87 -5.35
N ALA A 286 -0.81 -1.55 -4.92
CA ALA A 286 0.26 -2.52 -4.80
C ALA A 286 -0.10 -3.63 -3.79
N ILE A 287 -0.58 -3.25 -2.60
CA ILE A 287 -1.00 -4.22 -1.57
C ILE A 287 -2.12 -5.14 -2.08
N THR A 288 -3.19 -4.60 -2.65
CA THR A 288 -4.30 -5.44 -3.16
C THR A 288 -3.90 -6.29 -4.36
N SER A 289 -3.05 -5.79 -5.26
CA SER A 289 -2.56 -6.55 -6.41
C SER A 289 -1.64 -7.71 -6.00
N ILE A 290 -0.75 -7.49 -5.03
CA ILE A 290 0.18 -8.52 -4.57
C ILE A 290 -0.54 -9.56 -3.71
N ALA A 291 -1.50 -9.15 -2.86
CA ALA A 291 -2.38 -10.09 -2.17
C ALA A 291 -3.19 -10.97 -3.15
N SER A 292 -3.69 -10.38 -4.25
CA SER A 292 -4.46 -11.12 -5.27
C SER A 292 -3.62 -12.10 -6.11
N SER A 293 -2.29 -11.97 -6.09
CA SER A 293 -1.35 -12.80 -6.87
C SER A 293 -0.46 -13.71 -6.03
N SER A 294 -0.54 -13.62 -4.70
CA SER A 294 0.19 -14.44 -3.72
C SER A 294 -0.78 -15.15 -2.78
N SER A 295 -0.26 -15.86 -1.79
CA SER A 295 -1.05 -16.46 -0.70
C SER A 295 -1.18 -15.57 0.55
N VAL A 296 -0.81 -14.29 0.45
CA VAL A 296 -0.71 -13.35 1.59
C VAL A 296 -1.95 -12.44 1.66
N ASP A 297 -2.64 -12.42 2.81
CA ASP A 297 -3.81 -11.57 3.08
C ASP A 297 -3.43 -10.07 3.03
N GLU A 298 -4.18 -9.25 2.31
CA GLU A 298 -3.89 -7.82 2.10
C GLU A 298 -3.82 -7.01 3.40
N ARG A 299 -4.54 -7.45 4.44
CA ARG A 299 -4.51 -6.84 5.78
C ARG A 299 -3.22 -7.15 6.50
N PHE A 300 -2.66 -8.34 6.28
CA PHE A 300 -1.37 -8.73 6.83
C PHE A 300 -0.22 -7.98 6.17
N ILE A 301 -0.26 -7.81 4.84
CA ILE A 301 0.69 -6.94 4.12
C ILE A 301 0.62 -5.51 4.69
N LEU A 302 -0.59 -4.95 4.83
CA LEU A 302 -0.77 -3.61 5.42
C LEU A 302 -0.29 -3.53 6.87
N ALA A 303 -0.53 -4.55 7.69
CA ALA A 303 -0.04 -4.59 9.08
C ALA A 303 1.49 -4.48 9.15
N ILE A 304 2.20 -5.17 8.26
CA ILE A 304 3.67 -5.15 8.17
C ILE A 304 4.17 -3.82 7.61
N VAL A 305 3.58 -3.28 6.52
CA VAL A 305 3.87 -1.92 6.02
C VAL A 305 3.71 -0.87 7.14
N MET A 306 2.65 -0.99 7.94
CA MET A 306 2.43 -0.11 9.08
C MET A 306 3.41 -0.36 10.23
N GLN A 307 3.90 -1.60 10.43
CA GLN A 307 4.93 -1.90 11.43
C GLN A 307 6.27 -1.26 11.04
N GLU A 308 6.75 -1.54 9.82
CA GLU A 308 8.08 -1.17 9.32
C GLU A 308 8.26 0.33 9.06
N SER A 309 7.33 0.96 8.32
CA SER A 309 7.51 2.33 7.82
C SER A 309 6.36 3.28 8.15
N LYS A 310 5.29 2.77 8.78
CA LYS A 310 4.00 3.46 8.92
C LYS A 310 3.40 3.88 7.56
N GLY A 311 3.82 3.22 6.47
CA GLY A 311 3.39 3.50 5.09
C GLY A 311 4.24 4.54 4.33
N CYS A 312 5.42 4.93 4.82
CA CYS A 312 6.24 5.92 4.10
C CYS A 312 6.90 5.32 2.86
N VAL A 313 6.54 5.82 1.67
CA VAL A 313 7.13 5.34 0.41
C VAL A 313 8.63 5.70 0.26
N ARG A 314 9.15 6.59 1.13
CA ARG A 314 10.54 7.06 1.19
C ARG A 314 11.28 6.57 2.44
N ALA A 315 10.79 5.52 3.10
CA ALA A 315 11.47 4.93 4.24
C ALA A 315 12.93 4.61 3.85
N PRO A 316 13.94 5.09 4.61
CA PRO A 316 15.34 4.95 4.23
C PRO A 316 15.74 3.49 4.03
N THR A 317 16.57 3.23 3.02
CA THR A 317 17.30 1.96 2.94
C THR A 317 18.31 1.87 4.06
N THR A 318 18.17 0.87 4.94
CA THR A 318 19.14 0.57 5.99
C THR A 318 20.16 -0.46 5.49
N ASN A 319 21.38 -0.42 6.03
CA ASN A 319 22.42 -1.41 5.73
C ASN A 319 23.29 -1.67 6.96
N TYR A 320 23.16 -2.88 7.51
CA TYR A 320 23.97 -3.37 8.63
C TYR A 320 24.64 -4.72 8.29
N GLY A 321 25.05 -4.89 7.03
CA GLY A 321 25.56 -6.15 6.48
C GLY A 321 24.59 -6.88 5.54
N VAL A 322 23.32 -6.46 5.55
CA VAL A 322 22.25 -6.80 4.60
C VAL A 322 21.58 -5.48 4.21
N VAL A 323 21.13 -5.34 2.96
CA VAL A 323 20.44 -4.12 2.49
C VAL A 323 18.93 -4.30 2.68
N ASN A 324 18.32 -3.45 3.50
CA ASN A 324 16.89 -3.53 3.80
C ASN A 324 16.21 -2.22 3.34
N PRO A 325 15.56 -2.17 2.16
CA PRO A 325 15.04 -0.95 1.60
C PRO A 325 13.55 -0.71 1.91
N GLY A 326 13.20 0.57 2.03
CA GLY A 326 11.87 1.03 1.70
C GLY A 326 10.74 0.61 2.66
N LEU A 327 9.52 0.56 2.11
CA LEU A 327 8.24 0.44 2.83
C LEU A 327 8.16 -0.72 3.83
N MET A 328 8.80 -1.84 3.52
CA MET A 328 8.75 -3.07 4.30
C MET A 328 10.14 -3.51 4.81
N GLN A 329 11.20 -2.72 4.59
CA GLN A 329 12.59 -3.05 4.98
C GLN A 329 13.01 -4.47 4.52
N SER A 330 12.64 -4.84 3.30
CA SER A 330 12.76 -6.21 2.77
C SER A 330 14.22 -6.67 2.60
N HIS A 331 14.55 -7.89 3.04
CA HIS A 331 15.91 -8.43 2.97
C HIS A 331 16.47 -8.48 1.52
N ASP A 332 17.51 -7.69 1.25
CA ASP A 332 18.08 -7.43 -0.09
C ASP A 332 17.03 -7.08 -1.16
N GLY A 333 16.05 -6.24 -0.79
CA GLY A 333 15.03 -5.73 -1.71
C GLY A 333 15.60 -4.92 -2.88
N ALA A 334 14.91 -4.99 -4.02
CA ALA A 334 15.22 -4.21 -5.23
C ALA A 334 14.44 -2.88 -5.27
N GLY A 335 13.27 -2.82 -4.64
CA GLY A 335 12.42 -1.63 -4.60
C GLY A 335 12.92 -0.61 -3.59
N THR A 336 13.13 0.63 -4.00
CA THR A 336 13.41 1.76 -3.09
C THR A 336 13.13 3.12 -3.73
N CYS A 337 12.61 4.05 -2.93
CA CYS A 337 12.57 5.48 -3.27
C CYS A 337 13.45 6.33 -2.34
N ASN A 338 14.28 5.72 -1.49
CA ASN A 338 15.26 6.40 -0.65
C ASN A 338 16.51 5.52 -0.48
N ASN A 339 17.36 5.49 -1.51
CA ASN A 339 18.60 4.70 -1.47
C ASN A 339 19.72 5.53 -0.84
N ALA A 340 20.04 5.27 0.43
CA ALA A 340 21.09 5.95 1.19
C ALA A 340 21.01 7.50 1.11
N GLY A 341 19.80 8.07 1.27
CA GLY A 341 19.56 9.52 1.16
C GLY A 341 19.36 10.05 -0.26
N THR A 342 19.44 9.18 -1.29
CA THR A 342 19.05 9.53 -2.66
C THR A 342 17.55 9.27 -2.84
N VAL A 343 16.76 10.35 -2.75
CA VAL A 343 15.29 10.28 -2.62
C VAL A 343 14.57 10.57 -3.93
N GLN A 344 13.68 9.65 -4.34
CA GLN A 344 12.82 9.80 -5.51
C GLN A 344 11.54 10.57 -5.20
N LYS A 345 11.24 11.59 -6.01
CA LYS A 345 10.16 12.56 -5.83
C LYS A 345 9.52 12.92 -7.18
N PRO A 346 8.28 12.48 -7.48
CA PRO A 346 7.49 11.49 -6.73
C PRO A 346 8.19 10.12 -6.69
N CYS A 347 7.77 9.26 -5.77
CA CYS A 347 8.16 7.85 -5.75
C CYS A 347 7.39 7.10 -6.84
N PRO A 348 8.05 6.48 -7.83
CA PRO A 348 7.36 5.82 -8.93
C PRO A 348 6.45 4.68 -8.45
N SER A 349 5.27 4.53 -9.06
CA SER A 349 4.34 3.43 -8.73
C SER A 349 5.01 2.06 -8.87
N SER A 350 5.90 1.87 -9.84
CA SER A 350 6.70 0.65 -10.00
C SER A 350 7.63 0.36 -8.82
N GLN A 351 8.22 1.39 -8.20
CA GLN A 351 9.04 1.23 -7.00
C GLN A 351 8.18 0.91 -5.77
N ILE A 352 7.00 1.53 -5.67
CA ILE A 352 6.01 1.21 -4.62
C ILE A 352 5.56 -0.25 -4.74
N THR A 353 5.18 -0.70 -5.94
CA THR A 353 4.85 -2.11 -6.19
C THR A 353 6.02 -3.03 -5.88
N GLN A 354 7.24 -2.71 -6.33
CA GLN A 354 8.42 -3.55 -6.07
C GLN A 354 8.70 -3.69 -4.56
N MET A 355 8.62 -2.62 -3.77
CA MET A 355 8.80 -2.69 -2.32
C MET A 355 7.77 -3.63 -1.65
N ILE A 356 6.51 -3.62 -2.12
CA ILE A 356 5.47 -4.54 -1.63
C ILE A 356 5.70 -5.97 -2.11
N THR A 357 6.13 -6.18 -3.35
CA THR A 357 6.55 -7.48 -3.89
C THR A 357 7.68 -8.07 -3.04
N ASP A 358 8.79 -7.35 -2.88
CA ASP A 358 9.98 -7.81 -2.15
C ASP A 358 9.62 -8.21 -0.71
N GLY A 359 8.76 -7.44 -0.03
CA GLY A 359 8.35 -7.76 1.34
C GLY A 359 7.35 -8.90 1.43
N SER A 360 6.43 -9.02 0.47
CA SER A 360 5.34 -10.01 0.54
C SER A 360 5.72 -11.38 -0.02
N THR A 361 6.43 -11.41 -1.16
CA THR A 361 6.82 -12.63 -1.88
C THR A 361 8.32 -12.94 -1.81
N GLY A 362 9.09 -12.13 -1.07
CA GLY A 362 10.52 -12.31 -0.86
C GLY A 362 11.39 -11.86 -2.04
N THR A 363 12.70 -12.04 -1.87
CA THR A 363 13.74 -11.67 -2.83
C THR A 363 14.55 -12.90 -3.25
N SER A 364 15.64 -12.71 -4.01
CA SER A 364 16.58 -13.80 -4.29
C SER A 364 17.42 -14.23 -3.09
N SER A 365 17.52 -13.40 -2.05
CA SER A 365 18.42 -13.58 -0.91
C SER A 365 17.69 -13.78 0.43
N GLY A 366 16.42 -13.35 0.52
CA GLY A 366 15.67 -13.38 1.77
C GLY A 366 14.17 -13.63 1.60
N ASP A 367 13.58 -14.18 2.65
CA ASP A 367 12.19 -14.57 2.72
C ASP A 367 11.24 -13.36 2.84
N GLY A 368 10.09 -13.44 2.18
CA GLY A 368 8.96 -12.54 2.38
C GLY A 368 7.90 -13.14 3.31
N LEU A 369 6.77 -12.44 3.42
CA LEU A 369 5.62 -12.90 4.20
C LEU A 369 5.08 -14.26 3.75
N GLU A 370 5.08 -14.56 2.44
CA GLU A 370 4.65 -15.84 1.89
C GLU A 370 5.51 -17.01 2.39
N GLN A 371 6.84 -16.86 2.35
CA GLN A 371 7.78 -17.85 2.87
C GLN A 371 7.67 -17.95 4.39
N GLY A 372 7.52 -16.83 5.11
CA GLY A 372 7.28 -16.82 6.56
C GLY A 372 6.00 -17.58 6.95
N ILE A 373 4.91 -17.45 6.18
CA ILE A 373 3.66 -18.21 6.37
C ILE A 373 3.88 -19.70 6.14
N SER A 374 4.68 -20.08 5.14
CA SER A 374 5.05 -21.48 4.88
C SER A 374 5.89 -22.07 6.02
N GLN A 375 6.90 -21.33 6.48
CA GLN A 375 7.79 -21.72 7.58
C GLN A 375 7.11 -21.81 8.94
N ALA A 376 6.02 -21.06 9.15
CA ALA A 376 5.21 -21.13 10.38
C ALA A 376 4.61 -22.52 10.66
N GLY A 377 4.56 -23.41 9.65
CA GLY A 377 4.26 -24.83 9.83
C GLY A 377 2.84 -25.16 10.32
N THR A 378 1.90 -24.20 10.24
CA THR A 378 0.51 -24.38 10.67
C THR A 378 -0.48 -23.77 9.67
N SER A 379 -1.70 -24.29 9.67
CA SER A 379 -2.82 -23.82 8.86
C SER A 379 -3.78 -22.86 9.58
N ASP A 380 -3.71 -22.78 10.92
CA ASP A 380 -4.52 -21.87 11.72
C ASP A 380 -4.01 -20.42 11.67
N VAL A 381 -4.76 -19.47 12.25
CA VAL A 381 -4.43 -18.02 12.23
C VAL A 381 -3.03 -17.70 12.77
N SER A 382 -2.50 -18.51 13.70
CA SER A 382 -1.16 -18.31 14.26
C SER A 382 -0.07 -18.32 13.19
N LYS A 383 -0.32 -18.88 11.99
CA LYS A 383 0.60 -18.80 10.84
C LYS A 383 0.99 -17.36 10.51
N TYR A 384 0.09 -16.39 10.65
CA TYR A 384 0.37 -14.98 10.34
C TYR A 384 1.20 -14.31 11.45
N TYR A 385 0.90 -14.57 12.72
CA TYR A 385 1.69 -13.99 13.83
C TYR A 385 3.09 -14.64 13.91
N LYS A 386 3.18 -15.94 13.61
CA LYS A 386 4.43 -16.69 13.41
C LYS A 386 5.23 -16.12 12.23
N ALA A 387 4.58 -15.91 11.08
CA ALA A 387 5.20 -15.26 9.93
C ALA A 387 5.71 -13.86 10.24
N ALA A 388 4.97 -13.06 11.03
CA ALA A 388 5.43 -11.75 11.48
C ALA A 388 6.71 -11.86 12.33
N ARG A 389 6.79 -12.83 13.25
CA ARG A 389 8.03 -13.05 14.03
C ARG A 389 9.20 -13.53 13.16
N ILE A 390 8.94 -14.42 12.21
CA ILE A 390 9.94 -14.89 11.24
C ILE A 390 10.42 -13.73 10.36
N TYR A 391 9.52 -12.84 9.90
CA TYR A 391 9.88 -11.66 9.12
C TYR A 391 10.78 -10.69 9.92
N ASN A 392 10.46 -10.44 11.19
CA ASN A 392 11.24 -9.55 12.06
C ASN A 392 12.60 -10.11 12.50
N SER A 393 12.70 -11.43 12.71
CA SER A 393 13.84 -12.04 13.43
C SER A 393 14.48 -13.26 12.73
N GLY A 394 14.04 -13.59 11.51
CA GLY A 394 14.49 -14.73 10.72
C GLY A 394 14.10 -16.10 11.29
N SER A 395 13.44 -16.18 12.45
CA SER A 395 13.16 -17.44 13.15
C SER A 395 12.08 -17.27 14.22
N ILE A 396 11.71 -18.37 14.88
CA ILE A 396 10.95 -18.37 16.14
C ILE A 396 11.88 -18.97 17.20
N ALA A 397 11.87 -18.43 18.42
CA ALA A 397 12.66 -18.95 19.52
C ALA A 397 12.30 -20.41 19.84
N SER A 398 13.24 -21.16 20.43
CA SER A 398 13.04 -22.58 20.76
C SER A 398 11.94 -22.84 21.81
N SER A 399 11.46 -21.81 22.50
CA SER A 399 10.28 -21.87 23.37
C SER A 399 8.96 -21.95 22.60
N GLY A 400 8.93 -21.53 21.33
CA GLY A 400 7.72 -21.36 20.52
C GLY A 400 6.96 -20.05 20.76
N ASN A 401 7.38 -19.24 21.75
CA ASN A 401 6.77 -17.95 22.04
C ASN A 401 7.20 -16.91 20.99
N LEU A 402 6.27 -16.04 20.61
CA LEU A 402 6.51 -14.99 19.61
C LEU A 402 7.11 -13.71 20.22
N ASP A 403 7.14 -13.63 21.54
CA ASP A 403 7.77 -12.59 22.35
C ASP A 403 9.20 -12.96 22.81
N ASP A 404 9.64 -14.22 22.64
CA ASP A 404 11.01 -14.64 22.94
C ASP A 404 11.97 -14.50 21.73
N GLY A 405 13.27 -14.40 21.99
CA GLY A 405 14.33 -14.49 20.96
C GLY A 405 15.13 -13.21 20.76
N ILE A 406 15.56 -12.98 19.52
CA ILE A 406 16.36 -11.82 19.08
C ILE A 406 15.47 -10.89 18.24
N ALA A 407 15.70 -9.58 18.30
CA ALA A 407 14.86 -8.52 17.72
C ALA A 407 13.52 -8.31 18.44
N THR A 408 12.76 -7.32 17.96
CA THR A 408 11.62 -6.66 18.60
C THR A 408 10.60 -7.64 19.19
N HIS A 409 10.56 -7.70 20.53
CA HIS A 409 9.72 -8.61 21.30
C HIS A 409 8.23 -8.33 21.13
N CYS A 410 7.82 -7.07 20.99
CA CYS A 410 6.44 -6.67 20.77
C CYS A 410 5.92 -6.93 19.35
N TYR A 411 6.78 -7.26 18.38
CA TYR A 411 6.47 -7.19 16.95
C TYR A 411 5.21 -7.98 16.53
N ALA A 412 5.11 -9.25 16.95
CA ALA A 412 3.96 -10.08 16.63
C ALA A 412 2.67 -9.59 17.32
N SER A 413 2.78 -9.12 18.57
CA SER A 413 1.66 -8.51 19.32
C SER A 413 1.16 -7.24 18.62
N ASP A 414 2.07 -6.36 18.21
CA ASP A 414 1.76 -5.14 17.47
C ASP A 414 1.01 -5.44 16.16
N VAL A 415 1.50 -6.42 15.38
CA VAL A 415 0.86 -6.86 14.14
C VAL A 415 -0.54 -7.43 14.40
N ALA A 416 -0.72 -8.24 15.44
CA ALA A 416 -2.04 -8.73 15.83
C ALA A 416 -3.02 -7.60 16.20
N ASN A 417 -2.55 -6.57 16.91
CA ASN A 417 -3.36 -5.39 17.24
C ASN A 417 -3.74 -4.57 16.00
N ARG A 418 -2.81 -4.37 15.05
CA ARG A 418 -3.09 -3.66 13.78
C ARG A 418 -4.19 -4.37 12.99
N LEU A 419 -4.14 -5.69 12.92
CA LEU A 419 -5.15 -6.52 12.26
C LEU A 419 -6.53 -6.42 12.92
N THR A 420 -6.62 -6.07 14.21
CA THR A 420 -7.88 -5.80 14.92
C THR A 420 -8.27 -4.32 14.98
N GLY A 421 -7.56 -3.43 14.28
CA GLY A 421 -7.91 -2.02 14.13
C GLY A 421 -7.16 -1.02 15.02
N TRP A 422 -6.03 -1.41 15.63
CA TRP A 422 -5.15 -0.49 16.35
C TRP A 422 -4.42 0.48 15.42
N VAL A 423 -4.43 1.78 15.75
CA VAL A 423 -3.82 2.86 14.94
C VAL A 423 -3.04 3.86 15.78
N LYS A 424 -3.63 4.43 16.85
CA LYS A 424 -3.04 5.52 17.66
C LYS A 424 -3.12 5.33 19.16
N ALA A 425 -3.89 4.35 19.67
CA ALA A 425 -3.92 4.06 21.09
C ALA A 425 -2.50 3.78 21.60
N GLU A 426 -2.22 4.14 22.85
CA GLU A 426 -0.92 3.87 23.46
C GLU A 426 -0.65 2.36 23.50
N THR A 427 0.56 1.94 23.15
CA THR A 427 0.94 0.53 23.26
C THR A 427 1.05 0.16 24.73
N ALA A 428 0.46 -0.98 25.11
CA ALA A 428 0.63 -1.56 26.44
C ALA A 428 1.78 -2.58 26.48
N CYS A 429 2.56 -2.71 25.39
CA CYS A 429 3.72 -3.57 25.37
C CYS A 429 4.90 -2.96 26.14
N THR A 430 5.59 -3.79 26.91
CA THR A 430 6.68 -3.41 27.82
C THR A 430 7.86 -4.38 27.71
N LEU A 431 7.99 -5.02 26.54
CA LEU A 431 8.95 -6.10 26.27
C LEU A 431 10.18 -5.64 25.45
N ASP A 432 10.16 -4.40 24.95
CA ASP A 432 11.20 -3.75 24.13
C ASP A 432 11.84 -2.55 24.83
#